data_AF-A0A4P5QZD0-F1
#
_entry.id   AF-A0A4P5QZD0-F1
#
_cell.length_a   1.000
_cell.length_b   1.000
_cell.length_c   1.000
_cell.angle_alpha   90.00
_cell.angle_beta   90.00
_cell.angle_gamma   90.00
#
_symmetry.space_group_name_H-M   'P 1'
#
loop_
_entity.id
_entity.type
_entity.pdbx_description
1 polymer ?
#
loop_
_entity_poly.entity_id
_entity_poly.type
_entity_poly.pdbx_seq_one_letter_code
_entity_poly.pdbx_strand_id
1 'polypeptide(L)'
;MTQLAADLGYVSVRIAAMDPIGSSARFVPQITRIQLGELPADGVVAISDDEIVWEAIPRLKSMSLTADQQVGYFVDERGAVVILTTKAGALGIRKQRPVLSIQQWAAQMTPGSATRIEVDGRIGEDPVLLSVNDSGEVCQVSDAGVLSANESGWCSVTAIQGGGSMYMSAVAETRIAKVSLISQIRETVVKYRTSLTMLTLVILLTVFLMWQFVQTIFQVRLALRTNPDSL
;
A
#
# COMPACT_ATOMS: atom_id res chain seq x y z
N MET A 1 -27.22 21.86 -20.20
CA MET A 1 -27.83 20.52 -20.23
C MET A 1 -27.26 19.76 -19.03
N THR A 2 -27.88 19.91 -17.85
CA THR A 2 -27.45 19.28 -16.60
C THR A 2 -28.17 17.95 -16.46
N GLN A 3 -27.53 16.88 -16.93
CA GLN A 3 -28.06 15.54 -16.78
C GLN A 3 -27.90 15.15 -15.30
N LEU A 4 -28.99 15.27 -14.55
CA LEU A 4 -29.11 14.78 -13.18
C LEU A 4 -28.95 13.26 -13.22
N ALA A 5 -27.74 12.78 -12.93
CA ALA A 5 -27.43 11.37 -12.69
C ALA A 5 -28.00 10.93 -11.33
N ALA A 6 -29.31 11.08 -11.14
CA ALA A 6 -30.01 10.73 -9.91
C ALA A 6 -30.30 9.22 -9.79
N ASP A 7 -29.98 8.41 -10.80
CA ASP A 7 -30.37 6.99 -10.85
C ASP A 7 -29.26 6.00 -10.43
N LEU A 8 -28.04 6.44 -10.12
CA LEU A 8 -26.93 5.51 -9.82
C LEU A 8 -25.91 5.99 -8.76
N GLY A 9 -26.13 7.11 -8.10
CA GLY A 9 -25.17 7.68 -7.14
C GLY A 9 -25.54 9.10 -6.77
N TYR A 10 -25.02 9.57 -5.66
CA TYR A 10 -25.31 10.92 -5.18
C TYR A 10 -24.92 12.01 -6.21
N VAL A 11 -25.63 13.15 -6.14
CA VAL A 11 -25.49 14.27 -7.08
C VAL A 11 -24.10 14.90 -7.00
N SER A 12 -23.47 15.11 -8.17
CA SER A 12 -22.26 15.92 -8.33
C SER A 12 -22.47 17.08 -9.30
N VAL A 13 -21.74 18.17 -9.07
CA VAL A 13 -21.73 19.39 -9.87
C VAL A 13 -20.28 19.80 -10.08
N ARG A 14 -19.89 20.04 -11.34
CA ARG A 14 -18.56 20.55 -11.66
C ARG A 14 -18.60 22.05 -11.95
N ILE A 15 -17.75 22.79 -11.25
CA ILE A 15 -17.50 24.20 -11.51
C ILE A 15 -16.16 24.32 -12.22
N ALA A 16 -16.15 24.95 -13.39
CA ALA A 16 -14.95 25.30 -14.13
C ALA A 16 -15.14 26.65 -14.83
N ALA A 17 -14.06 27.43 -14.93
CA ALA A 17 -14.02 28.58 -15.82
C ALA A 17 -13.45 28.11 -17.17
N MET A 18 -14.19 28.37 -18.24
CA MET A 18 -13.75 28.05 -19.60
C MET A 18 -13.68 29.34 -20.42
N ASP A 19 -12.71 29.42 -21.33
CA ASP A 19 -12.70 30.45 -22.36
C ASP A 19 -13.76 30.14 -23.45
N PRO A 20 -14.00 31.05 -24.41
CA PRO A 20 -15.00 30.83 -25.47
C PRO A 20 -14.72 29.63 -26.39
N ILE A 21 -13.49 29.10 -26.38
CA ILE A 21 -13.08 27.94 -27.19
C ILE A 21 -13.07 26.64 -26.36
N GLY A 22 -13.47 26.70 -25.09
CA GLY A 22 -13.61 25.55 -24.18
C GLY A 22 -12.36 25.16 -23.41
N SER A 23 -11.27 25.94 -23.49
CA SER A 23 -10.06 25.70 -22.71
C SER A 23 -10.21 26.21 -21.28
N SER A 24 -9.44 25.63 -20.34
CA SER A 24 -9.47 26.07 -18.94
C SER A 24 -8.98 27.52 -18.82
N ALA A 25 -9.82 28.37 -18.25
CA ALA A 25 -9.50 29.76 -17.95
C ALA A 25 -9.25 29.93 -16.45
N ARG A 26 -8.56 31.02 -16.08
CA ARG A 26 -8.36 31.37 -14.67
C ARG A 26 -9.71 31.60 -13.99
N PHE A 27 -9.99 30.82 -12.95
CA PHE A 27 -11.17 31.02 -12.11
C PHE A 27 -11.01 32.30 -11.29
N VAL A 28 -11.99 33.20 -11.37
CA VAL A 28 -12.05 34.39 -10.51
C VAL A 28 -12.78 33.98 -9.22
N PRO A 29 -12.13 34.07 -8.05
CA PRO A 29 -12.70 33.59 -6.80
C PRO A 29 -13.84 34.51 -6.35
N GLN A 30 -15.05 34.19 -6.78
CA GLN A 30 -16.30 34.72 -6.23
C GLN A 30 -17.01 33.63 -5.45
N ILE A 31 -17.68 34.01 -4.36
CA ILE A 31 -18.46 33.06 -3.57
C ILE A 31 -19.61 32.56 -4.44
N THR A 32 -19.52 31.29 -4.81
CA THR A 32 -20.55 30.57 -5.56
C THR A 32 -21.36 29.75 -4.58
N ARG A 33 -22.69 29.91 -4.63
CA ARG A 33 -23.63 29.11 -3.85
C ARG A 33 -24.18 27.99 -4.71
N ILE A 34 -24.06 26.77 -4.22
CA ILE A 34 -24.64 25.57 -4.83
C ILE A 34 -25.63 24.98 -3.82
N GLN A 35 -26.85 24.71 -4.25
CA GLN A 35 -27.85 24.05 -3.43
C GLN A 35 -28.08 22.64 -3.97
N LEU A 36 -27.83 21.66 -3.12
CA LEU A 36 -28.11 20.26 -3.37
C LEU A 36 -29.34 19.85 -2.54
N GLY A 37 -29.81 18.63 -2.74
CA GLY A 37 -30.92 18.05 -1.97
C GLY A 37 -30.57 17.79 -0.51
N GLU A 38 -31.43 17.00 0.15
CA GLU A 38 -31.23 16.60 1.53
C GLU A 38 -29.94 15.78 1.72
N LEU A 39 -29.25 15.99 2.86
CA LEU A 39 -28.08 15.20 3.22
C LEU A 39 -28.51 13.82 3.73
N PRO A 40 -28.16 12.73 3.03
CA PRO A 40 -28.44 11.37 3.48
C PRO A 40 -27.62 11.03 4.73
N ALA A 41 -28.11 10.11 5.57
CA ALA A 41 -27.48 9.78 6.85
C ALA A 41 -26.03 9.26 6.74
N ASP A 42 -25.70 8.57 5.64
CA ASP A 42 -24.37 8.06 5.30
C ASP A 42 -23.62 8.95 4.28
N GLY A 43 -24.18 10.13 3.98
CA GLY A 43 -23.66 11.08 3.02
C GLY A 43 -22.61 12.01 3.61
N VAL A 44 -21.57 12.27 2.82
CA VAL A 44 -20.52 13.24 3.08
C VAL A 44 -20.52 14.27 1.96
N VAL A 45 -20.55 15.55 2.32
CA VAL A 45 -20.40 16.63 1.35
C VAL A 45 -18.92 16.75 1.02
N ALA A 46 -18.57 16.66 -0.26
CA ALA A 46 -17.19 16.48 -0.70
C ALA A 46 -16.85 17.32 -1.93
N ILE A 47 -15.55 17.56 -2.08
CA ILE A 47 -14.94 18.24 -3.23
C ILE A 47 -13.83 17.38 -3.83
N SER A 48 -13.61 17.51 -5.12
CA SER A 48 -12.53 16.86 -5.85
C SER A 48 -12.00 17.79 -6.93
N ASP A 49 -10.68 17.83 -7.08
CA ASP A 49 -10.02 18.59 -8.13
C ASP A 49 -9.79 17.74 -9.40
N ASP A 50 -9.78 16.40 -9.29
CA ASP A 50 -9.48 15.44 -10.36
C ASP A 50 -10.61 14.43 -10.64
N GLU A 51 -11.74 14.53 -9.93
CA GLU A 51 -12.88 13.60 -9.91
C GLU A 51 -12.57 12.18 -9.41
N ILE A 52 -11.33 11.90 -9.01
CA ILE A 52 -10.86 10.61 -8.51
C ILE A 52 -10.77 10.64 -6.98
N VAL A 53 -10.06 11.63 -6.44
CA VAL A 53 -9.85 11.84 -5.01
C VAL A 53 -10.85 12.85 -4.48
N TRP A 54 -11.67 12.40 -3.53
CA TRP A 54 -12.74 13.18 -2.93
C TRP A 54 -12.41 13.47 -1.47
N GLU A 55 -12.44 14.75 -1.11
CA GLU A 55 -12.15 15.25 0.22
C GLU A 55 -13.41 15.79 0.87
N ALA A 56 -13.56 15.57 2.18
CA ALA A 56 -14.71 16.07 2.93
C ALA A 56 -14.64 17.59 3.07
N ILE A 57 -15.72 18.28 2.71
CA ILE A 57 -15.86 19.72 2.91
C ILE A 57 -16.22 19.98 4.38
N PRO A 58 -15.63 21.00 5.03
CA PRO A 58 -15.99 21.35 6.40
C PRO A 58 -17.42 21.91 6.50
N ARG A 59 -18.14 21.52 7.57
CA ARG A 59 -19.44 22.11 7.90
C ARG A 59 -19.25 23.50 8.49
N LEU A 60 -19.95 24.48 7.93
CA LEU A 60 -19.96 25.86 8.37
C LEU A 60 -20.93 26.05 9.55
N LYS A 61 -20.56 26.96 10.46
CA LYS A 61 -21.42 27.38 11.58
C LYS A 61 -22.49 28.38 11.15
N SER A 62 -22.25 29.10 10.05
CA SER A 62 -23.15 30.10 9.46
C SER A 62 -23.08 30.01 7.94
N MET A 63 -24.01 30.65 7.24
CA MET A 63 -24.04 30.68 5.77
C MET A 63 -23.02 31.67 5.18
N SER A 64 -21.76 31.59 5.62
CA SER A 64 -20.66 32.45 5.20
C SER A 64 -19.33 31.70 5.30
N LEU A 65 -18.42 32.01 4.38
CA LEU A 65 -17.03 31.58 4.46
C LEU A 65 -16.24 32.60 5.29
N THR A 66 -15.32 32.12 6.13
CA THR A 66 -14.30 32.98 6.75
C THR A 66 -13.20 33.32 5.73
N ALA A 67 -12.37 34.33 6.02
CA ALA A 67 -11.33 34.79 5.09
C ALA A 67 -10.35 33.68 4.65
N ASP A 68 -10.13 32.69 5.52
CA ASP A 68 -9.20 31.57 5.27
C ASP A 68 -9.88 30.34 4.65
N GLN A 69 -11.20 30.35 4.47
CA GLN A 69 -11.97 29.23 3.94
C GLN A 69 -12.32 29.45 2.47
N GLN A 70 -11.87 28.52 1.62
CA GLN A 70 -12.23 28.51 0.20
C GLN A 70 -13.49 27.71 -0.10
N VAL A 71 -13.87 26.77 0.77
CA VAL A 71 -15.03 25.91 0.59
C VAL A 71 -15.63 25.53 1.95
N GLY A 72 -16.95 25.39 1.98
CA GLY A 72 -17.69 24.96 3.17
C GLY A 72 -19.14 24.63 2.83
N TYR A 73 -19.81 23.85 3.67
CA TYR A 73 -21.23 23.57 3.50
C TYR A 73 -22.05 23.87 4.75
N PHE A 74 -23.31 24.23 4.55
CA PHE A 74 -24.31 24.38 5.59
C PHE A 74 -25.51 23.48 5.26
N VAL A 75 -26.23 23.03 6.27
CA VAL A 75 -27.48 22.27 6.10
C VAL A 75 -28.61 23.16 6.60
N ASP A 76 -29.55 23.50 5.74
CA ASP A 76 -30.66 24.38 6.09
C ASP A 76 -31.72 23.68 6.96
N GLU A 77 -32.74 24.43 7.38
CA GLU A 77 -33.82 23.93 8.23
C GLU A 77 -34.63 22.81 7.58
N ARG A 78 -34.55 22.66 6.25
CA ARG A 78 -35.22 21.59 5.49
C ARG A 78 -34.30 20.40 5.25
N GLY A 79 -33.08 20.41 5.79
CA GLY A 79 -32.10 19.34 5.59
C GLY A 79 -31.30 19.46 4.27
N ALA A 80 -31.53 20.49 3.46
CA ALA A 80 -30.86 20.65 2.18
C ALA A 80 -29.43 21.16 2.35
N VAL A 81 -28.51 20.60 1.55
CA VAL A 81 -27.10 20.98 1.57
C VAL A 81 -26.87 22.23 0.73
N VAL A 82 -26.31 23.27 1.34
CA VAL A 82 -25.86 24.49 0.67
C VAL A 82 -24.35 24.57 0.75
N ILE A 83 -23.68 24.46 -0.40
CA ILE A 83 -22.22 24.58 -0.51
C ILE A 83 -21.86 25.99 -0.94
N LEU A 84 -20.89 26.59 -0.24
CA LEU A 84 -20.24 27.83 -0.61
C LEU A 84 -18.82 27.52 -1.04
N THR A 85 -18.42 27.96 -2.23
CA THR A 85 -17.05 27.78 -2.72
C THR A 85 -16.55 29.02 -3.45
N THR A 86 -15.27 29.32 -3.30
CA THR A 86 -14.53 30.30 -4.10
C THR A 86 -13.53 29.63 -5.05
N LYS A 87 -13.52 28.29 -5.09
CA LYS A 87 -12.67 27.52 -6.01
C LYS A 87 -13.50 26.68 -6.99
N ALA A 88 -12.92 26.46 -8.17
CA ALA A 88 -13.38 25.47 -9.14
C ALA A 88 -13.14 24.04 -8.60
N GLY A 89 -13.82 23.06 -9.19
CA GLY A 89 -13.73 21.66 -8.81
C GLY A 89 -15.06 20.93 -8.98
N ALA A 90 -15.05 19.63 -8.79
CA ALA A 90 -16.25 18.81 -8.69
C ALA A 90 -16.71 18.77 -7.24
N LEU A 91 -17.97 19.11 -6.97
CA LEU A 91 -18.58 19.13 -5.65
C LEU A 91 -19.78 18.18 -5.63
N GLY A 92 -20.06 17.55 -4.50
CA GLY A 92 -21.21 16.67 -4.42
C GLY A 92 -21.41 16.06 -3.04
N ILE A 93 -22.42 15.20 -2.96
CA ILE A 93 -22.59 14.30 -1.81
C ILE A 93 -21.97 12.96 -2.20
N ARG A 94 -21.33 12.26 -1.26
CA ARG A 94 -20.66 10.98 -1.48
C ARG A 94 -20.93 10.04 -0.31
N LYS A 95 -20.98 8.73 -0.56
CA LYS A 95 -21.09 7.75 0.51
C LYS A 95 -19.75 7.64 1.23
N GLN A 96 -19.76 7.60 2.57
CA GLN A 96 -18.58 7.10 3.27
C GLN A 96 -18.27 5.66 2.86
N ARG A 97 -16.98 5.33 2.88
CA ARG A 97 -16.50 3.96 2.66
C ARG A 97 -15.55 3.55 3.78
N PRO A 98 -15.36 2.24 4.01
CA PRO A 98 -14.35 1.74 4.93
C PRO A 98 -12.95 2.19 4.51
N VAL A 99 -12.07 2.28 5.50
CA VAL A 99 -10.65 2.59 5.29
C VAL A 99 -9.99 1.44 4.53
N LEU A 100 -9.16 1.76 3.53
CA LEU A 100 -8.35 0.77 2.83
C LEU A 100 -7.17 0.35 3.69
N SER A 101 -6.77 -0.91 3.60
CA SER A 101 -5.58 -1.40 4.28
C SER A 101 -4.71 -2.22 3.34
N ILE A 102 -3.41 -1.92 3.34
CA ILE A 102 -2.41 -2.74 2.68
C ILE A 102 -2.10 -3.94 3.58
N GLN A 103 -2.39 -5.12 3.07
CA GLN A 103 -2.10 -6.42 3.66
C GLN A 103 -0.85 -7.05 3.03
N GLN A 104 -0.33 -8.08 3.70
CA GLN A 104 0.87 -8.82 3.27
C GLN A 104 2.07 -7.91 2.97
N TRP A 105 2.42 -7.06 3.93
CA TRP A 105 3.54 -6.12 3.82
C TRP A 105 4.87 -6.72 4.30
N ALA A 106 5.92 -6.56 3.50
CA ALA A 106 7.28 -6.86 3.90
C ALA A 106 8.02 -5.57 4.31
N ALA A 107 8.23 -5.37 5.62
CA ALA A 107 8.98 -4.20 6.13
C ALA A 107 10.46 -4.18 5.70
N GLN A 108 10.97 -5.33 5.25
CA GLN A 108 12.30 -5.46 4.66
C GLN A 108 12.22 -6.23 3.36
N MET A 109 12.94 -5.74 2.35
CA MET A 109 13.06 -6.36 1.05
C MET A 109 14.51 -6.41 0.62
N THR A 110 14.78 -7.23 -0.39
CA THR A 110 16.10 -7.39 -0.98
C THR A 110 16.03 -6.98 -2.44
N PRO A 111 17.04 -6.28 -2.98
CA PRO A 111 17.12 -6.02 -4.42
C PRO A 111 16.91 -7.31 -5.24
N GLY A 112 16.02 -7.26 -6.23
CA GLY A 112 15.60 -8.39 -7.06
C GLY A 112 14.44 -9.23 -6.48
N SER A 113 13.98 -8.95 -5.25
CA SER A 113 12.79 -9.61 -4.70
C SER A 113 11.49 -8.96 -5.20
N ALA A 114 10.44 -9.77 -5.27
CA ALA A 114 9.09 -9.31 -5.62
C ALA A 114 8.06 -9.93 -4.68
N THR A 115 7.05 -9.17 -4.30
CA THR A 115 5.92 -9.62 -3.49
C THR A 115 4.61 -9.09 -4.06
N ARG A 116 3.54 -9.90 -4.00
CA ARG A 116 2.20 -9.43 -4.32
C ARG A 116 1.67 -8.63 -3.14
N ILE A 117 1.14 -7.44 -3.41
CA ILE A 117 0.42 -6.64 -2.42
C ILE A 117 -1.05 -7.05 -2.47
N GLU A 118 -1.62 -7.30 -1.30
CA GLU A 118 -3.07 -7.45 -1.15
C GLU A 118 -3.63 -6.17 -0.50
N VAL A 119 -4.76 -5.70 -1.00
CA VAL A 119 -5.45 -4.53 -0.45
C VAL A 119 -6.84 -4.98 -0.03
N ASP A 120 -7.15 -4.76 1.24
CA ASP A 120 -8.46 -5.05 1.82
C ASP A 120 -9.28 -3.76 2.03
N GLY A 121 -10.60 -3.91 2.15
CA GLY A 121 -11.55 -2.81 2.26
C GLY A 121 -12.00 -2.23 0.92
N ARG A 122 -11.69 -2.91 -0.18
CA ARG A 122 -12.10 -2.51 -1.53
C ARG A 122 -13.61 -2.65 -1.70
N ILE A 123 -14.26 -1.57 -2.13
CA ILE A 123 -15.70 -1.51 -2.43
C ILE A 123 -15.87 -0.72 -3.74
N GLY A 124 -16.89 -1.07 -4.53
CA GLY A 124 -17.16 -0.42 -5.81
C GLY A 124 -16.30 -0.94 -6.95
N GLU A 125 -16.43 -0.29 -8.11
CA GLU A 125 -15.83 -0.74 -9.38
C GLU A 125 -14.48 -0.06 -9.66
N ASP A 126 -14.18 1.05 -8.97
CA ASP A 126 -12.94 1.79 -9.20
C ASP A 126 -11.71 0.93 -8.87
N PRO A 127 -10.69 0.91 -9.74
CA PRO A 127 -9.45 0.21 -9.47
C PRO A 127 -8.70 0.83 -8.29
N VAL A 128 -7.93 0.00 -7.59
CA VAL A 128 -6.97 0.47 -6.58
C VAL A 128 -5.66 0.81 -7.28
N LEU A 129 -5.26 2.06 -7.21
CA LEU A 129 -3.96 2.54 -7.64
C LEU A 129 -2.95 2.38 -6.51
N LEU A 130 -1.83 1.73 -6.79
CA LEU A 130 -0.69 1.67 -5.88
C LEU A 130 0.33 2.70 -6.33
N SER A 131 0.58 3.70 -5.47
CA SER A 131 1.52 4.78 -5.72
C SER A 131 2.79 4.57 -4.91
N VAL A 132 3.94 4.76 -5.56
CA VAL A 132 5.26 4.67 -4.94
C VAL A 132 5.91 6.05 -4.95
N ASN A 133 6.48 6.46 -3.81
CA ASN A 133 6.99 7.82 -3.62
C ASN A 133 8.41 8.08 -4.17
N ASP A 134 9.11 7.05 -4.64
CA ASP A 134 10.52 7.10 -5.06
C ASP A 134 10.70 7.19 -6.59
N SER A 135 9.63 7.54 -7.32
CA SER A 135 9.57 7.53 -8.79
C SER A 135 9.93 6.20 -9.46
N GLY A 136 9.99 5.09 -8.71
CA GLY A 136 10.31 3.76 -9.25
C GLY A 136 11.78 3.36 -9.17
N GLU A 137 12.66 4.15 -8.53
CA GLU A 137 14.10 3.85 -8.48
C GLU A 137 14.43 2.71 -7.50
N VAL A 138 13.93 2.78 -6.26
CA VAL A 138 14.19 1.77 -5.22
C VAL A 138 13.23 0.60 -5.36
N CYS A 139 11.97 0.86 -5.64
CA CYS A 139 10.95 -0.16 -5.84
C CYS A 139 9.90 0.27 -6.87
N GLN A 140 9.26 -0.69 -7.53
CA GLN A 140 8.19 -0.44 -8.49
C GLN A 140 7.00 -1.33 -8.19
N VAL A 141 5.81 -0.83 -8.49
CA VAL A 141 4.58 -1.63 -8.44
C VAL A 141 4.05 -1.79 -9.86
N SER A 142 3.78 -3.03 -10.25
CA SER A 142 3.12 -3.31 -11.54
C SER A 142 1.60 -3.14 -11.45
N ASP A 143 0.94 -3.02 -12.60
CA ASP A 143 -0.53 -2.97 -12.70
C ASP A 143 -1.22 -4.21 -12.09
N ALA A 144 -0.50 -5.34 -12.00
CA ALA A 144 -0.97 -6.55 -11.36
C ALA A 144 -0.83 -6.55 -9.82
N GLY A 145 -0.37 -5.45 -9.22
CA GLY A 145 -0.18 -5.28 -7.78
C GLY A 145 1.05 -5.99 -7.22
N VAL A 146 2.07 -6.22 -8.05
CA VAL A 146 3.34 -6.83 -7.62
C VAL A 146 4.35 -5.72 -7.33
N LEU A 147 4.82 -5.65 -6.08
CA LEU A 147 5.90 -4.78 -5.62
C LEU A 147 7.25 -5.47 -5.82
N SER A 148 8.10 -4.86 -6.64
CA SER A 148 9.45 -5.32 -6.94
C SER A 148 10.48 -4.36 -6.36
N ALA A 149 11.52 -4.89 -5.71
CA ALA A 149 12.64 -4.12 -5.22
C ALA A 149 13.77 -4.10 -6.26
N ASN A 150 14.20 -2.91 -6.67
CA ASN A 150 15.23 -2.72 -7.68
C ASN A 150 16.58 -2.37 -7.05
N GLU A 151 16.60 -1.34 -6.21
CA GLU A 151 17.83 -0.81 -5.59
C GLU A 151 17.71 -0.73 -4.07
N SER A 152 18.84 -0.53 -3.39
CA SER A 152 18.83 -0.35 -1.93
C SER A 152 18.35 1.05 -1.57
N GLY A 153 17.45 1.16 -0.59
CA GLY A 153 16.85 2.43 -0.22
C GLY A 153 15.59 2.26 0.62
N TRP A 154 14.78 3.32 0.70
CA TRP A 154 13.48 3.29 1.35
C TRP A 154 12.38 3.33 0.30
N CYS A 155 11.57 2.28 0.29
CA CYS A 155 10.39 2.16 -0.55
C CYS A 155 9.16 2.55 0.28
N SER A 156 8.33 3.46 -0.22
CA SER A 156 7.06 3.78 0.43
C SER A 156 5.92 3.65 -0.57
N VAL A 157 4.89 2.91 -0.16
CA VAL A 157 3.75 2.56 -1.02
C VAL A 157 2.46 2.99 -0.34
N THR A 158 1.60 3.63 -1.12
CA THR A 158 0.25 4.03 -0.70
C THR A 158 -0.76 3.44 -1.66
N ALA A 159 -1.85 2.87 -1.14
CA ALA A 159 -2.96 2.39 -1.94
C ALA A 159 -4.06 3.46 -1.96
N ILE A 160 -4.53 3.82 -3.15
CA ILE A 160 -5.57 4.82 -3.37
C ILE A 160 -6.66 4.16 -4.20
N GLN A 161 -7.89 4.18 -3.71
CA GLN A 161 -9.04 3.82 -4.52
C GLN A 161 -9.90 5.07 -4.75
N GLY A 162 -10.21 5.34 -6.02
CA GLY A 162 -11.11 6.41 -6.41
C GLY A 162 -12.50 6.26 -5.77
N GLY A 163 -13.21 7.38 -5.68
CA GLY A 163 -14.59 7.42 -5.20
C GLY A 163 -15.65 7.13 -6.26
N GLY A 164 -15.27 7.22 -7.54
CA GLY A 164 -16.16 7.02 -8.67
C GLY A 164 -17.40 7.93 -8.62
N SER A 165 -18.54 7.38 -9.04
CA SER A 165 -19.81 8.11 -9.07
C SER A 165 -20.55 8.13 -7.73
N MET A 166 -20.12 7.39 -6.70
CA MET A 166 -20.94 7.16 -5.50
C MET A 166 -20.20 7.35 -4.17
N TYR A 167 -18.95 6.95 -4.06
CA TYR A 167 -18.23 6.85 -2.79
C TYR A 167 -17.22 8.00 -2.60
N MET A 168 -16.79 8.21 -1.37
CA MET A 168 -15.56 8.95 -1.10
C MET A 168 -14.37 8.18 -1.68
N SER A 169 -13.25 8.84 -2.01
CA SER A 169 -12.01 8.11 -2.22
C SER A 169 -11.54 7.51 -0.90
N ALA A 170 -10.85 6.37 -0.97
CA ALA A 170 -10.15 5.84 0.18
C ALA A 170 -8.65 5.81 -0.08
N VAL A 171 -7.90 6.17 0.95
CA VAL A 171 -6.45 6.17 0.94
C VAL A 171 -6.02 5.29 2.12
N ALA A 172 -5.21 4.28 1.83
CA ALA A 172 -4.62 3.43 2.86
C ALA A 172 -3.49 4.15 3.59
N GLU A 173 -3.19 3.70 4.80
CA GLU A 173 -1.96 4.10 5.49
C GLU A 173 -0.74 3.77 4.62
N THR A 174 0.15 4.74 4.42
CA THR A 174 1.41 4.54 3.69
C THR A 174 2.27 3.51 4.40
N ARG A 175 2.68 2.47 3.68
CA ARG A 175 3.60 1.45 4.20
C ARG A 175 5.02 1.71 3.73
N ILE A 176 5.99 1.47 4.61
CA ILE A 176 7.41 1.72 4.35
C ILE A 176 8.20 0.42 4.48
N ALA A 177 9.08 0.17 3.52
CA ALA A 177 9.95 -0.99 3.45
C ALA A 177 11.39 -0.53 3.24
N LYS A 178 12.31 -1.12 4.00
CA LYS A 178 13.74 -0.93 3.79
C LYS A 178 14.24 -1.97 2.79
N VAL A 179 14.74 -1.53 1.65
CA VAL A 179 15.39 -2.39 0.67
C VAL A 179 16.89 -2.42 0.95
N SER A 180 17.44 -3.59 1.21
CA SER A 180 18.87 -3.75 1.47
C SER A 180 19.37 -5.17 1.23
N LEU A 181 20.67 -5.31 0.99
CA LEU A 181 21.33 -6.62 0.88
C LEU A 181 21.46 -7.38 2.20
N ILE A 182 21.01 -6.80 3.33
CA ILE A 182 21.16 -7.40 4.66
C ILE A 182 20.48 -8.77 4.76
N SER A 183 19.36 -8.99 4.05
CA SER A 183 18.72 -10.31 4.01
C SER A 183 19.58 -11.35 3.31
N GLN A 184 20.27 -11.00 2.21
CA GLN A 184 21.19 -11.91 1.51
C GLN A 184 22.39 -12.27 2.38
N ILE A 185 22.90 -11.33 3.17
CA ILE A 185 23.99 -11.60 4.11
C ILE A 185 23.54 -12.60 5.17
N ARG A 186 22.32 -12.49 5.69
CA ARG A 186 21.81 -13.45 6.69
C ARG A 186 21.66 -14.86 6.09
N GLU A 187 21.10 -15.02 4.90
CA GLU A 187 20.92 -16.33 4.28
C GLU A 187 22.24 -17.00 3.90
N THR A 188 23.19 -16.23 3.37
CA THR A 188 24.53 -16.73 3.04
C THR A 188 25.28 -17.18 4.30
N VAL A 189 25.21 -16.42 5.40
CA VAL A 189 25.79 -16.80 6.69
C VAL A 189 25.15 -18.08 7.24
N VAL A 190 23.82 -18.22 7.15
CA VAL A 190 23.13 -19.45 7.60
C VAL A 190 23.54 -20.66 6.76
N LYS A 191 23.60 -20.52 5.43
CA LYS A 191 24.06 -21.58 4.51
C LYS A 191 25.50 -21.99 4.79
N TYR A 192 26.37 -21.01 5.09
CA TYR A 192 27.76 -21.28 5.43
C TYR A 192 27.87 -21.99 6.79
N ARG A 193 27.06 -21.61 7.77
CA ARG A 193 27.00 -22.27 9.08
C ARG A 193 26.56 -23.73 8.97
N THR A 194 25.51 -24.01 8.21
CA THR A 194 25.03 -25.39 8.00
C THR A 194 26.04 -26.24 7.22
N SER A 195 26.71 -25.65 6.22
CA SER A 195 27.80 -26.31 5.50
C SER A 195 28.98 -26.65 6.42
N LEU A 196 29.40 -25.73 7.29
CA LEU A 196 30.47 -25.97 8.24
C LEU A 196 30.10 -27.08 9.23
N THR A 197 28.86 -27.09 9.75
CA THR A 197 28.39 -28.14 10.65
C THR A 197 28.38 -29.52 10.00
N MET A 198 27.99 -29.60 8.71
CA MET A 198 28.05 -30.84 7.94
C MET A 198 29.49 -31.32 7.74
N LEU A 199 30.42 -30.42 7.42
CA LEU A 199 31.83 -30.76 7.27
C LEU A 199 32.43 -31.29 8.58
N THR A 200 32.13 -30.66 9.71
CA THR A 200 32.61 -31.12 11.03
C THR A 200 32.06 -32.51 11.39
N LEU A 201 30.80 -32.80 11.04
CA LEU A 201 30.20 -34.12 11.24
C LEU A 201 30.91 -35.20 10.42
N VAL A 202 31.22 -34.91 9.15
CA VAL A 202 31.96 -35.83 8.28
C VAL A 202 33.36 -36.10 8.83
N ILE A 203 34.08 -35.08 9.29
CA ILE A 203 35.42 -35.24 9.88
C ILE A 203 35.37 -36.06 11.17
N LEU A 204 34.41 -35.82 12.06
CA LEU A 204 34.25 -36.61 13.28
C LEU A 204 33.96 -38.09 12.97
N LEU A 205 33.13 -38.34 11.94
CA LEU A 205 32.77 -39.69 11.53
C LEU A 205 33.96 -40.44 10.91
N THR A 206 34.80 -39.78 10.12
CA THR A 206 36.02 -40.40 9.57
C THR A 206 37.05 -40.69 10.66
N VAL A 207 37.25 -39.78 11.63
CA VAL A 207 38.13 -40.01 12.78
C VAL A 207 37.62 -41.20 13.62
N PHE A 208 36.31 -41.29 13.83
CA PHE A 208 35.70 -42.42 14.55
C PHE A 208 35.92 -43.75 13.81
N LEU A 209 35.70 -43.80 12.49
CA LEU A 209 35.96 -45.01 11.70
C LEU A 209 37.43 -45.43 11.72
N MET A 210 38.35 -44.46 11.62
CA MET A 210 39.79 -44.72 11.74
C MET A 210 40.15 -45.26 13.12
N TRP A 211 39.55 -44.73 14.18
CA TRP A 211 39.73 -45.24 15.54
C TRP A 211 39.25 -46.68 15.69
N GLN A 212 38.05 -47.00 15.18
CA GLN A 212 37.52 -48.36 15.17
C GLN A 212 38.43 -49.33 14.42
N PHE A 213 39.00 -48.90 13.28
CA PHE A 213 39.94 -49.71 12.51
C PHE A 213 41.23 -49.98 13.29
N VAL A 214 41.80 -48.98 13.96
CA VAL A 214 43.00 -49.14 14.81
C VAL A 214 42.71 -50.08 15.98
N GLN A 215 41.57 -49.94 16.64
CA GLN A 215 41.13 -50.86 17.71
C GLN A 215 41.05 -52.29 17.19
N THR A 216 40.49 -52.49 15.99
CA THR A 216 40.35 -53.81 15.38
C THR A 216 41.72 -54.44 15.07
N ILE A 217 42.64 -53.67 14.49
CA ILE A 217 44.02 -54.13 14.24
C ILE A 217 44.73 -54.50 15.55
N PHE A 218 44.58 -53.68 16.58
CA PHE A 218 45.21 -53.94 17.88
C PHE A 218 44.69 -55.23 18.51
N GLN A 219 43.37 -55.45 18.50
CA GLN A 219 42.75 -56.68 18.99
C GLN A 219 43.21 -57.91 18.20
N VAL A 220 43.28 -57.84 16.87
CA VAL A 220 43.81 -58.92 16.02
C VAL A 220 45.28 -59.20 16.31
N ARG A 221 46.12 -58.18 16.48
CA ARG A 221 47.54 -58.34 16.85
C ARG A 221 47.71 -58.99 18.22
N LEU A 222 46.88 -58.62 19.19
CA LEU A 222 46.87 -59.25 20.51
C LEU A 222 46.50 -60.72 20.42
N ALA A 223 45.43 -61.05 19.69
CA ALA A 223 44.99 -62.43 19.47
C ALA A 223 46.07 -63.29 18.78
N LEU A 224 46.82 -62.72 17.82
CA LEU A 224 47.93 -63.40 17.16
C LEU A 224 49.16 -63.56 18.08
N ARG A 225 49.39 -62.63 19.03
CA ARG A 225 50.50 -62.72 20.00
C ARG A 225 50.24 -63.71 21.12
N THR A 226 48.98 -63.98 21.46
CA THR A 226 48.61 -64.95 22.49
C THR A 226 48.62 -66.38 21.98
N ASN A 227 49.24 -66.66 20.84
CA ASN A 227 49.57 -68.02 20.45
C ASN A 227 51.09 -68.26 20.64
N PRO A 228 51.57 -68.48 21.88
CA PRO A 228 52.84 -69.14 22.09
C PRO A 228 52.68 -70.61 21.66
N ASP A 229 53.57 -71.06 20.79
CA ASP A 229 53.50 -72.33 20.08
C ASP A 229 53.27 -73.58 20.94
N SER A 230 52.60 -74.55 20.31
CA SER A 230 52.88 -76.00 20.38
C SER A 230 52.80 -76.75 21.73
N LEU A 231 51.86 -77.70 21.79
CA LEU A 231 52.13 -79.14 21.93
C LEU A 231 50.94 -79.96 21.41
#